data_AF-A0A2G8JSM2-F1
#
_entry.id   AF-A0A2G8JSM2-F1
#
_cell.length_a   1.000
_cell.length_b   1.000
_cell.length_c   1.000
_cell.angle_alpha   90.00
_cell.angle_beta   90.00
_cell.angle_gamma   90.00
#
_symmetry.space_group_name_H-M   'P 1'
#
loop_
_entity.id
_entity.type
_entity.pdbx_description
1 polymer ?
#
loop_
_entity_poly.entity_id
_entity_poly.type
_entity_poly.pdbx_seq_one_letter_code
_entity_poly.pdbx_strand_id
1 'polypeptide(L)'
;MIPEKKRLIDFLLFRRDSKKVILSVIKSALMPGQQLGLATIAQMFDKFNTVCRSHLDFQQQSSTQFVEGAGKPIPVHFYNGGRILIQQPDLYTHVLSPCAENKEIPYKFIVAVLVEYIRSLNQYHIPVQHFLYELIINTLVHHNCFYQLHQFLQYHVLNDSKPIACLLLSLESCYPPAHQLALDMLKRVSTANEEIVEVLLSKNQLLPALRFLRSVGGSDNASARKFLEAAQNTEDNLLFFTVFKFFEQRNLRLRGDFHFMPGEHCEKYVKHFESLFGYDALGQVA
;
A
#
# COMPACT_ATOMS: atom_id res chain seq x y z
N MET A 1 -0.71 4.50 40.43
CA MET A 1 -1.20 3.79 39.22
C MET A 1 -0.56 4.32 37.92
N ILE A 2 -0.89 5.53 37.41
CA ILE A 2 -0.32 6.04 36.13
C ILE A 2 1.21 6.28 36.16
N PRO A 3 1.82 6.83 37.23
CA PRO A 3 3.27 7.05 37.27
C PRO A 3 4.09 5.75 37.31
N GLU A 4 3.52 4.70 37.89
CA GLU A 4 4.20 3.42 38.12
C GLU A 4 4.39 2.65 36.82
N LYS A 5 3.35 2.54 35.97
CA LYS A 5 3.49 1.86 34.66
C LYS A 5 4.42 2.61 33.70
N LYS A 6 4.49 3.95 33.78
CA LYS A 6 5.44 4.76 33.00
C LYS A 6 6.89 4.51 33.43
N ARG A 7 7.15 4.57 34.75
CA ARG A 7 8.47 4.26 35.32
C ARG A 7 8.86 2.81 35.10
N LEU A 8 7.89 1.89 35.10
CA LEU A 8 8.11 0.48 34.78
C LEU A 8 8.59 0.31 33.34
N ILE A 9 8.00 1.00 32.37
CA ILE A 9 8.47 0.92 30.99
C ILE A 9 9.86 1.53 30.83
N ASP A 10 10.13 2.68 31.47
CA ASP A 10 11.49 3.23 31.49
C ASP A 10 12.47 2.20 32.03
N PHE A 11 12.17 1.64 33.21
CA PHE A 11 13.00 0.61 33.84
C PHE A 11 13.20 -0.63 32.95
N LEU A 12 12.13 -1.14 32.34
CA LEU A 12 12.18 -2.36 31.53
C LEU A 12 12.92 -2.15 30.21
N LEU A 13 12.92 -0.94 29.64
CA LEU A 13 13.64 -0.65 28.39
C LEU A 13 15.17 -0.70 28.55
N PHE A 14 15.68 -0.51 29.77
CA PHE A 14 17.11 -0.59 30.10
C PHE A 14 17.57 -1.97 30.58
N ARG A 15 16.66 -2.94 30.71
CA ARG A 15 16.97 -4.28 31.21
C ARG A 15 17.14 -5.26 30.04
N ARG A 16 18.03 -6.26 30.19
CA ARG A 16 18.14 -7.37 29.23
C ARG A 16 16.94 -8.31 29.37
N ASP A 17 16.52 -8.94 28.26
CA ASP A 17 15.48 -9.97 28.19
C ASP A 17 14.05 -9.60 28.65
N SER A 18 13.74 -8.31 28.83
CA SER A 18 12.41 -7.82 29.20
C SER A 18 11.42 -7.63 28.02
N LYS A 19 11.76 -7.99 26.77
CA LYS A 19 10.92 -7.74 25.59
C LYS A 19 9.50 -8.31 25.76
N LYS A 20 9.40 -9.57 26.16
CA LYS A 20 8.11 -10.24 26.43
C LYS A 20 7.33 -9.54 27.55
N VAL A 21 8.03 -9.10 28.60
CA VAL A 21 7.42 -8.38 29.72
C VAL A 21 6.86 -7.04 29.25
N ILE A 22 7.62 -6.27 28.47
CA ILE A 22 7.16 -4.98 27.94
C ILE A 22 5.92 -5.17 27.06
N LEU A 23 5.94 -6.15 26.15
CA LEU A 23 4.78 -6.48 25.31
C LEU A 23 3.56 -6.86 26.17
N SER A 24 3.75 -7.64 27.24
CA SER A 24 2.67 -8.00 28.15
C SER A 24 2.10 -6.80 28.92
N VAL A 25 2.95 -5.84 29.32
CA VAL A 25 2.55 -4.61 30.02
C VAL A 25 1.74 -3.71 29.09
N ILE A 26 2.14 -3.58 27.82
CA ILE A 26 1.38 -2.81 26.85
C ILE A 26 0.05 -3.51 26.58
N LYS A 27 0.05 -4.81 26.30
CA LYS A 27 -1.18 -5.58 26.12
C LYS A 27 -2.15 -5.37 27.28
N SER A 28 -1.68 -5.50 28.53
CA SER A 28 -2.55 -5.29 29.70
C SER A 28 -3.04 -3.85 29.83
N ALA A 29 -2.26 -2.86 29.37
CA ALA A 29 -2.69 -1.46 29.31
C ALA A 29 -3.79 -1.19 28.27
N LEU A 30 -4.06 -2.11 27.35
CA LEU A 30 -5.14 -2.04 26.37
C LEU A 30 -6.37 -2.86 26.79
N MET A 31 -6.23 -3.80 27.72
CA MET A 31 -7.32 -4.70 28.14
C MET A 31 -8.33 -4.01 29.06
N PRO A 32 -9.62 -4.40 29.03
CA PRO A 32 -10.63 -3.90 29.96
C PRO A 32 -10.22 -4.10 31.43
N GLY A 33 -10.59 -3.17 32.31
CA GLY A 33 -10.24 -3.20 33.74
C GLY A 33 -8.81 -2.77 34.08
N GLN A 34 -7.87 -2.82 33.14
CA GLN A 34 -6.50 -2.30 33.29
C GLN A 34 -6.12 -1.23 32.27
N GLN A 35 -7.11 -0.85 31.45
CA GLN A 35 -7.00 0.09 30.34
C GLN A 35 -6.44 1.44 30.82
N LEU A 36 -5.40 1.91 30.13
CA LEU A 36 -4.82 3.23 30.39
C LEU A 36 -5.40 4.26 29.43
N GLY A 37 -5.37 5.52 29.85
CA GLY A 37 -5.75 6.64 28.98
C GLY A 37 -4.82 6.74 27.76
N LEU A 38 -5.38 7.15 26.62
CA LEU A 38 -4.68 7.21 25.33
C LEU A 38 -3.37 8.01 25.39
N ALA A 39 -3.35 9.14 26.10
CA ALA A 39 -2.14 9.96 26.27
C ALA A 39 -1.00 9.21 26.98
N THR A 40 -1.33 8.27 27.88
CA THR A 40 -0.32 7.45 28.53
C THR A 40 0.22 6.38 27.58
N ILE A 41 -0.65 5.76 26.77
CA ILE A 41 -0.25 4.78 25.75
C ILE A 41 0.62 5.45 24.68
N ALA A 42 0.25 6.65 24.22
CA ALA A 42 1.03 7.45 23.28
C ALA A 42 2.47 7.67 23.77
N GLN A 43 2.63 8.06 25.03
CA GLN A 43 3.96 8.23 25.64
C GLN A 43 4.76 6.92 25.70
N MET A 44 4.10 5.76 25.82
CA MET A 44 4.78 4.47 25.77
C MET A 44 5.34 4.22 24.36
N PHE A 45 4.53 4.46 23.32
CA PHE A 45 4.97 4.36 21.93
C PHE A 45 6.14 5.28 21.61
N ASP A 46 6.09 6.54 22.07
CA ASP A 46 7.16 7.52 21.85
C ASP A 46 8.48 7.03 22.46
N LYS A 47 8.46 6.40 23.63
CA LYS A 47 9.65 5.80 24.26
C LYS A 47 10.21 4.64 23.45
N PHE A 48 9.35 3.74 22.95
CA PHE A 48 9.80 2.61 22.12
C PHE A 48 10.42 3.10 20.80
N ASN A 49 9.76 4.04 20.15
CA ASN A 49 10.18 4.60 18.88
C ASN A 49 11.43 5.47 19.01
N THR A 50 11.65 6.13 20.15
CA THR A 50 12.93 6.79 20.48
C THR A 50 14.08 5.80 20.44
N VAL A 51 13.93 4.64 21.09
CA VAL A 51 14.97 3.59 21.11
C VAL A 51 15.18 3.02 19.71
N CYS A 52 14.10 2.79 18.95
CA CYS A 52 14.18 2.33 17.57
C CYS A 52 14.93 3.32 16.68
N ARG A 53 14.64 4.62 16.81
CA ARG A 53 15.29 5.66 16.00
C ARG A 53 16.77 5.77 16.30
N SER A 54 17.17 5.77 17.57
CA SER A 54 18.59 5.77 17.96
C SER A 54 19.35 4.59 17.35
N HIS A 55 18.71 3.43 17.23
CA HIS A 55 19.32 2.26 16.60
C HIS A 55 19.46 2.41 15.09
N LEU A 56 18.45 2.96 14.40
CA LEU A 56 18.52 3.24 12.96
C LEU A 56 19.61 4.26 12.63
N ASP A 57 19.73 5.34 13.42
CA ASP A 57 20.78 6.35 13.23
C ASP A 57 22.18 5.75 13.40
N PHE A 58 22.37 4.86 14.40
CA PHE A 58 23.63 4.15 14.60
C PHE A 58 23.97 3.22 13.43
N GLN A 59 22.99 2.47 12.91
CA GLN A 59 23.18 1.59 11.75
C GLN A 59 23.59 2.39 10.51
N GLN A 60 22.98 3.56 10.28
CA GLN A 60 23.34 4.43 9.16
C GLN A 60 24.78 4.95 9.28
N GLN A 61 25.19 5.41 10.47
CA GLN A 61 26.54 5.92 10.71
C GLN A 61 27.63 4.86 10.59
N SER A 62 27.35 3.63 11.03
CA SER A 62 28.30 2.53 10.90
C SER A 62 28.43 2.07 9.45
N SER A 63 27.35 2.05 8.67
CA SER A 63 27.42 1.73 7.23
C SER A 63 28.22 2.73 6.38
N THR A 64 28.30 4.00 6.77
CA THR A 64 29.13 5.01 6.09
C THR A 64 30.62 4.94 6.42
N GLN A 65 31.02 4.19 7.45
CA GLN A 65 32.43 4.04 7.88
C GLN A 65 33.13 2.79 7.30
N PHE A 66 32.44 1.91 6.57
CA PHE A 66 33.00 0.66 6.03
C PHE A 66 33.46 0.74 4.55
N VAL A 67 33.82 1.93 4.06
CA VAL A 67 34.61 2.05 2.83
C VAL A 67 36.05 2.34 3.25
N GLU A 68 36.93 1.37 2.95
CA GLU A 68 38.36 1.26 3.31
C GLU A 68 38.70 0.61 4.66
N GLY A 69 38.98 -0.71 4.61
CA GLY A 69 39.76 -1.40 5.64
C GLY A 69 39.08 -2.64 6.22
N ALA A 70 39.65 -3.80 5.95
CA ALA A 70 39.14 -5.11 6.34
C ALA A 70 38.91 -5.26 7.86
N GLY A 71 37.64 -5.30 8.26
CA GLY A 71 37.19 -5.76 9.58
C GLY A 71 36.00 -6.69 9.41
N LYS A 72 36.02 -7.86 10.07
CA LYS A 72 34.92 -8.83 10.02
C LYS A 72 33.59 -8.16 10.39
N PRO A 73 32.46 -8.48 9.73
CA PRO A 73 31.16 -7.97 10.10
C PRO A 73 30.85 -8.41 11.53
N ILE A 74 30.80 -7.44 12.45
CA ILE A 74 30.34 -7.67 13.82
C ILE A 74 28.85 -7.99 13.71
N PRO A 75 28.36 -9.11 14.26
CA PRO A 75 26.94 -9.43 14.22
C PRO A 75 26.14 -8.30 14.87
N VAL A 76 25.20 -7.74 14.11
CA VAL A 76 24.33 -6.60 14.41
C VAL A 76 23.51 -6.77 15.70
N HIS A 77 23.54 -7.96 16.31
CA HIS A 77 22.88 -8.30 17.56
C HIS A 77 23.64 -7.86 18.83
N PHE A 78 24.92 -7.50 18.75
CA PHE A 78 25.76 -7.47 19.96
C PHE A 78 26.17 -6.11 20.54
N TYR A 79 25.79 -4.98 19.96
CA TYR A 79 26.12 -3.68 20.54
C TYR A 79 24.92 -2.74 20.60
N ASN A 80 24.12 -2.91 21.65
CA ASN A 80 23.37 -1.82 22.26
C ASN A 80 23.43 -2.04 23.76
N GLY A 81 23.90 -1.07 24.54
CA GLY A 81 24.18 -1.20 25.98
C GLY A 81 22.97 -1.57 26.86
N GLY A 82 22.45 -2.80 26.72
CA GLY A 82 21.30 -3.33 27.46
C GLY A 82 19.92 -2.88 26.99
N ARG A 83 19.80 -2.06 25.92
CA ARG A 83 18.49 -1.50 25.49
C ARG A 83 17.72 -2.46 24.58
N ILE A 84 16.44 -2.65 24.87
CA ILE A 84 15.55 -3.55 24.13
C ILE A 84 14.91 -2.83 22.94
N LEU A 85 15.02 -3.46 21.77
CA LEU A 85 14.33 -3.02 20.55
C LEU A 85 12.97 -3.72 20.42
N ILE A 86 11.91 -2.92 20.27
CA ILE A 86 10.55 -3.39 20.00
C ILE A 86 10.20 -2.96 18.59
N GLN A 87 10.10 -3.93 17.68
CA GLN A 87 9.80 -3.66 16.28
C GLN A 87 8.28 -3.65 16.04
N GLN A 88 7.85 -3.04 14.94
CA GLN A 88 6.43 -2.99 14.55
C GLN A 88 5.78 -4.39 14.48
N PRO A 89 6.41 -5.46 13.94
CA PRO A 89 5.82 -6.80 13.92
C PRO A 89 5.62 -7.40 15.32
N ASP A 90 6.48 -7.04 16.29
CA ASP A 90 6.35 -7.51 17.67
C ASP A 90 5.09 -6.95 18.33
N LEU A 91 4.89 -5.62 18.19
CA LEU A 91 3.70 -4.95 18.69
C LEU A 91 2.44 -5.44 17.97
N TYR A 92 2.53 -5.60 16.65
CA TYR A 92 1.41 -6.11 15.87
C TYR A 92 0.94 -7.48 16.35
N THR A 93 1.85 -8.46 16.35
CA THR A 93 1.53 -9.87 16.60
C THR A 93 1.12 -10.12 18.05
N HIS A 94 1.79 -9.47 19.00
CA HIS A 94 1.61 -9.80 20.42
C HIS A 94 0.65 -8.86 21.16
N VAL A 95 0.34 -7.70 20.59
CA VAL A 95 -0.47 -6.66 21.25
C VAL A 95 -1.63 -6.23 20.37
N LEU A 96 -1.37 -5.62 19.22
CA LEU A 96 -2.37 -4.88 18.46
C LEU A 96 -3.42 -5.78 17.81
N SER A 97 -3.04 -6.84 17.08
CA SER A 97 -4.01 -7.77 16.47
C SER A 97 -4.83 -8.51 17.55
N PRO A 98 -4.23 -9.09 18.60
CA PRO A 98 -5.01 -9.73 19.67
C PRO A 98 -5.98 -8.79 20.38
N CYS A 99 -5.63 -7.51 20.55
CA CYS A 99 -6.53 -6.52 21.13
C CYS A 99 -7.62 -6.09 20.14
N ALA A 100 -7.33 -6.00 18.85
CA ALA A 100 -8.32 -5.68 17.81
C ALA A 100 -9.38 -6.79 17.65
N GLU A 101 -8.99 -8.05 17.85
CA GLU A 101 -9.89 -9.20 17.80
C GLU A 101 -10.75 -9.35 19.09
N ASN A 102 -10.35 -8.69 20.18
CA ASN A 102 -11.08 -8.77 21.44
C ASN A 102 -12.33 -7.88 21.43
N LYS A 103 -13.50 -8.54 21.41
CA LYS A 103 -14.83 -7.90 21.39
C LYS A 103 -15.14 -7.05 22.64
N GLU A 104 -14.44 -7.26 23.75
CA GLU A 104 -14.61 -6.45 24.96
C GLU A 104 -13.96 -5.07 24.84
N ILE A 105 -13.02 -4.89 23.91
CA ILE A 105 -12.36 -3.61 23.68
C ILE A 105 -13.14 -2.84 22.60
N PRO A 106 -13.59 -1.60 22.86
CA PRO A 106 -14.27 -0.81 21.85
C PRO A 106 -13.39 -0.57 20.63
N TYR A 107 -13.90 -0.86 19.43
CA TYR A 107 -13.16 -0.67 18.18
C TYR A 107 -12.61 0.77 18.02
N LYS A 108 -13.36 1.78 18.46
CA LYS A 108 -12.93 3.19 18.46
C LYS A 108 -11.65 3.41 19.25
N PHE A 109 -11.49 2.69 20.37
CA PHE A 109 -10.28 2.76 21.18
C PHE A 109 -9.10 2.09 20.47
N ILE A 110 -9.30 0.92 19.85
CA ILE A 110 -8.26 0.26 19.06
C ILE A 110 -7.79 1.15 17.90
N VAL A 111 -8.74 1.73 17.15
CA VAL A 111 -8.42 2.67 16.07
C VAL A 111 -7.61 3.87 16.60
N ALA A 112 -8.01 4.46 17.74
CA ALA A 112 -7.28 5.56 18.36
C ALA A 112 -5.85 5.15 18.79
N VAL A 113 -5.68 3.96 19.37
CA VAL A 113 -4.37 3.41 19.74
C VAL A 113 -3.48 3.20 18.51
N LEU A 114 -4.02 2.65 17.42
CA LEU A 114 -3.29 2.45 16.17
C LEU A 114 -2.87 3.78 15.53
N VAL A 115 -3.78 4.77 15.50
CA VAL A 115 -3.48 6.12 15.00
C VAL A 115 -2.40 6.80 15.85
N GLU A 116 -2.44 6.66 17.17
CA GLU A 116 -1.38 7.16 18.05
C GLU A 116 -0.03 6.47 17.81
N TYR A 117 -0.04 5.16 17.52
CA TYR A 117 1.19 4.45 17.19
C TYR A 117 1.79 4.94 15.86
N ILE A 118 0.94 5.12 14.83
CA ILE A 118 1.34 5.68 13.53
C ILE A 118 1.87 7.10 13.70
N ARG A 119 1.18 7.96 14.47
CA ARG A 119 1.63 9.31 14.81
C ARG A 119 3.02 9.29 15.43
N SER A 120 3.25 8.41 16.40
CA SER A 120 4.55 8.23 17.05
C SER A 120 5.62 7.77 16.04
N LEU A 121 5.34 6.77 15.20
CA LEU A 121 6.28 6.32 14.17
C LEU A 121 6.69 7.46 13.23
N ASN A 122 5.71 8.25 12.77
CA ASN A 122 5.94 9.41 11.91
C ASN A 122 6.77 10.50 12.61
N GLN A 123 6.49 10.79 13.89
CA GLN A 123 7.24 11.77 14.68
C GLN A 123 8.72 11.39 14.81
N TYR A 124 9.04 10.10 14.91
CA TYR A 124 10.41 9.61 14.97
C TYR A 124 10.99 9.24 13.59
N HIS A 125 10.31 9.62 12.50
CA HIS A 125 10.71 9.34 11.12
C HIS A 125 11.02 7.86 10.86
N ILE A 126 10.21 6.97 11.43
CA ILE A 126 10.26 5.53 11.19
C ILE A 126 9.19 5.19 10.14
N PRO A 127 9.54 4.52 9.02
CA PRO A 127 8.56 4.17 8.00
C PRO A 127 7.54 3.19 8.57
N VAL A 128 6.26 3.53 8.40
CA VAL A 128 5.14 2.71 8.87
C VAL A 128 4.94 1.51 7.95
N GLN A 129 4.91 0.32 8.53
CA GLN A 129 4.68 -0.91 7.79
C GLN A 129 3.19 -1.10 7.49
N HIS A 130 2.90 -1.57 6.28
CA HIS A 130 1.55 -1.47 5.69
C HIS A 130 0.50 -2.31 6.43
N PHE A 131 0.90 -3.38 7.11
CA PHE A 131 -0.01 -4.20 7.92
C PHE A 131 -0.69 -3.42 9.06
N LEU A 132 -0.11 -2.29 9.51
CA LEU A 132 -0.74 -1.43 10.51
C LEU A 132 -1.93 -0.68 9.91
N TYR A 133 -1.80 -0.22 8.66
CA TYR A 133 -2.90 0.41 7.93
C TYR A 133 -3.99 -0.61 7.60
N GLU A 134 -3.60 -1.81 7.18
CA GLU A 134 -4.52 -2.92 6.95
C GLU A 134 -5.37 -3.23 8.18
N LEU A 135 -4.76 -3.27 9.38
CA LEU A 135 -5.50 -3.50 10.62
C LEU A 135 -6.53 -2.40 10.91
N ILE A 136 -6.20 -1.13 10.66
CA ILE A 136 -7.16 -0.02 10.78
C ILE A 136 -8.29 -0.20 9.78
N ILE A 137 -7.97 -0.46 8.51
CA ILE A 137 -8.96 -0.61 7.45
C ILE A 137 -9.91 -1.76 7.77
N ASN A 138 -9.38 -2.95 8.08
CA ASN A 138 -10.18 -4.13 8.42
C ASN A 138 -11.05 -3.88 9.65
N THR A 139 -10.54 -3.19 10.68
CA THR A 139 -11.33 -2.82 11.86
C THR A 139 -12.49 -1.89 11.48
N LEU A 140 -12.25 -0.85 10.67
CA LEU A 140 -13.29 0.09 10.26
C LEU A 140 -14.34 -0.56 9.36
N VAL A 141 -13.92 -1.40 8.41
CA VAL A 141 -14.81 -2.15 7.51
C VAL A 141 -15.69 -3.11 8.30
N HIS A 142 -15.11 -3.89 9.21
CA HIS A 142 -15.86 -4.84 10.06
C HIS A 142 -16.96 -4.15 10.89
N HIS A 143 -16.72 -2.89 11.29
CA HIS A 143 -17.69 -2.07 12.03
C HIS A 143 -18.52 -1.11 11.16
N ASN A 144 -18.52 -1.28 9.83
CA ASN A 144 -19.23 -0.43 8.86
C ASN A 144 -18.93 1.08 8.98
N CYS A 145 -17.74 1.44 9.46
CA CYS A 145 -17.30 2.81 9.69
C CYS A 145 -16.69 3.44 8.42
N PHE A 146 -17.40 3.34 7.30
CA PHE A 146 -16.90 3.74 5.98
C PHE A 146 -16.63 5.24 5.85
N TYR A 147 -17.41 6.09 6.55
CA TYR A 147 -17.15 7.54 6.58
C TYR A 147 -15.77 7.85 7.18
N GLN A 148 -15.43 7.21 8.31
CA GLN A 148 -14.14 7.40 8.96
C GLN A 148 -13.00 6.84 8.10
N LEU A 149 -13.21 5.69 7.46
CA LEU A 149 -12.26 5.13 6.49
C LEU A 149 -12.01 6.11 5.34
N HIS A 150 -13.05 6.70 4.78
CA HIS A 150 -12.95 7.70 3.72
C HIS A 150 -12.08 8.88 4.18
N GLN A 151 -12.36 9.44 5.36
CA GLN A 151 -11.60 10.57 5.89
C GLN A 151 -10.13 10.21 6.10
N PHE A 152 -9.83 9.03 6.62
CA PHE A 152 -8.44 8.60 6.85
C PHE A 152 -7.65 8.48 5.54
N LEU A 153 -8.29 8.04 4.46
CA LEU A 153 -7.69 7.97 3.13
C LEU A 153 -7.56 9.35 2.48
N GLN A 154 -8.62 10.17 2.56
CA GLN A 154 -8.67 11.50 1.95
C GLN A 154 -7.68 12.48 2.59
N TYR A 155 -7.50 12.41 3.91
CA TYR A 155 -6.56 13.26 4.65
C TYR A 155 -5.18 12.62 4.85
N HIS A 156 -4.88 11.53 4.14
CA HIS A 156 -3.58 10.84 4.20
C HIS A 156 -3.12 10.46 5.61
N VAL A 157 -4.06 10.09 6.49
CA VAL A 157 -3.73 9.46 7.77
C VAL A 157 -3.08 8.10 7.53
N LEU A 158 -3.55 7.40 6.48
CA LEU A 158 -2.94 6.19 5.95
C LEU A 158 -2.11 6.58 4.73
N ASN A 159 -0.83 6.22 4.72
CA ASN A 159 0.05 6.55 3.60
C ASN A 159 -0.29 5.71 2.36
N ASP A 160 -0.18 6.34 1.20
CA ASP A 160 -0.40 5.70 -0.08
C ASP A 160 0.62 4.57 -0.32
N SER A 161 0.13 3.39 -0.74
CA SER A 161 0.99 2.28 -1.14
C SER A 161 0.23 1.31 -2.02
N LYS A 162 0.94 0.58 -2.88
CA LYS A 162 0.33 -0.45 -3.77
C LYS A 162 -0.46 -1.50 -2.98
N PRO A 163 0.05 -2.07 -1.86
CA PRO A 163 -0.70 -3.08 -1.11
C PRO A 163 -2.02 -2.56 -0.53
N ILE A 164 -2.04 -1.30 -0.07
CA ILE A 164 -3.27 -0.70 0.47
C ILE A 164 -4.27 -0.40 -0.64
N ALA A 165 -3.83 0.06 -1.81
CA ALA A 165 -4.72 0.22 -2.95
C ALA A 165 -5.34 -1.12 -3.39
N CYS A 166 -4.55 -2.20 -3.44
CA CYS A 166 -5.07 -3.54 -3.73
C CYS A 166 -6.12 -3.98 -2.70
N LEU A 167 -5.88 -3.73 -1.41
CA LEU A 167 -6.87 -3.99 -0.37
C LEU A 167 -8.16 -3.20 -0.61
N LEU A 168 -8.08 -1.89 -0.92
CA LEU A 168 -9.25 -1.07 -1.22
C LEU A 168 -10.05 -1.57 -2.43
N LEU A 169 -9.38 -2.05 -3.48
CA LEU A 169 -10.06 -2.67 -4.63
C LEU A 169 -10.86 -3.91 -4.23
N SER A 170 -10.35 -4.73 -3.29
CA SER A 170 -11.09 -5.90 -2.78
C SER A 170 -12.34 -5.53 -1.96
N LEU A 171 -12.43 -4.29 -1.46
CA LEU A 171 -13.54 -3.79 -0.66
C LEU A 171 -14.66 -3.16 -1.48
N GLU A 172 -14.51 -3.07 -2.81
CA GLU A 172 -15.47 -2.37 -3.65
C GLU A 172 -16.91 -2.89 -3.52
N SER A 173 -17.10 -4.21 -3.39
CA SER A 173 -18.42 -4.81 -3.33
C SER A 173 -19.22 -4.38 -2.10
N CYS A 174 -18.56 -4.05 -0.99
CA CYS A 174 -19.21 -3.56 0.23
C CYS A 174 -19.08 -2.04 0.40
N TYR A 175 -18.09 -1.42 -0.22
CA TYR A 175 -17.87 0.02 -0.21
C TYR A 175 -17.47 0.52 -1.60
N PRO A 176 -18.44 0.81 -2.48
CA PRO A 176 -18.18 1.19 -3.88
C PRO A 176 -17.18 2.36 -4.07
N PRO A 177 -17.15 3.41 -3.22
CA PRO A 177 -16.15 4.47 -3.33
C PRO A 177 -14.70 4.00 -3.16
N ALA A 178 -14.46 2.81 -2.59
CA ALA A 178 -13.12 2.25 -2.42
C ALA A 178 -12.36 2.11 -3.75
N HIS A 179 -13.08 1.83 -4.85
CA HIS A 179 -12.47 1.70 -6.16
C HIS A 179 -11.80 3.00 -6.61
N GLN A 180 -12.51 4.13 -6.54
CA GLN A 180 -11.94 5.42 -6.93
C GLN A 180 -10.83 5.85 -5.97
N LEU A 181 -11.00 5.63 -4.66
CA LEU A 181 -9.96 5.91 -3.67
C LEU A 181 -8.68 5.11 -3.93
N ALA A 182 -8.80 3.85 -4.36
CA ALA A 182 -7.68 3.01 -4.74
C ALA A 182 -6.97 3.55 -6.00
N LEU A 183 -7.72 3.93 -7.04
CA LEU A 183 -7.14 4.52 -8.25
C LEU A 183 -6.45 5.86 -7.96
N ASP A 184 -7.05 6.71 -7.14
CA ASP A 184 -6.47 7.98 -6.72
C ASP A 184 -5.18 7.76 -5.91
N MET A 185 -5.17 6.74 -5.04
CA MET A 185 -3.99 6.31 -4.30
C MET A 185 -2.89 5.81 -5.23
N LEU A 186 -3.19 4.90 -6.15
CA LEU A 186 -2.21 4.40 -7.13
C LEU A 186 -1.67 5.53 -8.00
N LYS A 187 -2.51 6.49 -8.41
CA LYS A 187 -2.06 7.64 -9.21
C LYS A 187 -1.05 8.51 -8.48
N ARG A 188 -1.16 8.65 -7.15
CA ARG A 188 -0.17 9.35 -6.33
C ARG A 188 1.09 8.52 -6.11
N VAL A 189 0.99 7.20 -6.14
CA VAL A 189 2.14 6.29 -6.22
C VAL A 189 2.68 6.28 -7.66
N SER A 190 3.64 7.16 -7.95
CA SER A 190 4.20 7.37 -9.30
C SER A 190 4.71 6.12 -10.02
N THR A 191 4.99 5.04 -9.28
CA THR A 191 5.46 3.76 -9.81
C THR A 191 4.35 2.76 -10.12
N ALA A 192 3.07 3.15 -10.05
CA ALA A 192 1.91 2.26 -10.15
C ALA A 192 1.10 2.36 -11.46
N ASN A 193 1.69 2.92 -12.52
CA ASN A 193 0.98 3.17 -13.78
C ASN A 193 0.47 1.88 -14.44
N GLU A 194 1.25 0.80 -14.39
CA GLU A 194 0.86 -0.50 -14.96
C GLU A 194 -0.33 -1.09 -14.19
N GLU A 195 -0.28 -1.04 -12.86
CA GLU A 195 -1.36 -1.51 -12.00
C GLU A 195 -2.67 -0.75 -12.25
N ILE A 196 -2.61 0.57 -12.45
CA ILE A 196 -3.81 1.36 -12.80
C ILE A 196 -4.43 0.85 -14.10
N VAL A 197 -3.61 0.59 -15.12
CA VAL A 197 -4.09 0.09 -16.41
C VAL A 197 -4.71 -1.29 -16.26
N GLU A 198 -4.08 -2.21 -15.54
CA GLU A 198 -4.61 -3.55 -15.28
C GLU A 198 -5.96 -3.49 -14.54
N VAL A 199 -6.08 -2.61 -13.55
CA VAL A 199 -7.35 -2.41 -12.82
C VAL A 199 -8.45 -1.91 -13.74
N LEU A 200 -8.18 -0.91 -14.58
CA LEU A 200 -9.16 -0.39 -15.54
C LEU A 200 -9.56 -1.45 -16.58
N LEU A 201 -8.60 -2.22 -17.09
CA LEU A 201 -8.86 -3.30 -18.04
C LEU A 201 -9.71 -4.42 -17.42
N SER A 202 -9.45 -4.80 -16.17
CA SER A 202 -10.24 -5.82 -15.46
C SER A 202 -11.73 -5.47 -15.33
N LYS A 203 -12.07 -4.18 -15.46
CA LYS A 203 -13.44 -3.65 -15.43
C LYS A 203 -14.01 -3.26 -16.78
N ASN A 204 -13.36 -3.65 -17.87
CA ASN A 204 -13.72 -3.26 -19.22
C ASN A 204 -13.72 -1.73 -19.44
N GLN A 205 -12.99 -0.97 -18.61
CA GLN A 205 -12.83 0.48 -18.74
C GLN A 205 -11.69 0.82 -19.72
N LEU A 206 -11.83 0.34 -20.96
CA LEU A 206 -10.83 0.46 -22.02
C LEU A 206 -10.50 1.92 -22.39
N LEU A 207 -11.51 2.76 -22.62
CA LEU A 207 -11.29 4.17 -22.99
C LEU A 207 -10.66 4.99 -21.84
N PRO A 208 -11.09 4.85 -20.57
CA PRO A 208 -10.33 5.39 -19.43
C PRO A 208 -8.87 4.92 -19.39
N ALA A 209 -8.60 3.64 -19.61
CA ALA A 209 -7.24 3.09 -19.60
C ALA A 209 -6.36 3.72 -20.70
N LEU A 210 -6.88 3.83 -21.93
CA LEU A 210 -6.17 4.47 -23.05
C LEU A 210 -5.91 5.96 -22.79
N ARG A 211 -6.90 6.68 -22.22
CA ARG A 211 -6.73 8.10 -21.83
C ARG A 211 -5.67 8.26 -20.75
N PHE A 212 -5.66 7.37 -19.76
CA PHE A 212 -4.65 7.38 -18.71
C PHE A 212 -3.24 7.14 -19.28
N LEU A 213 -3.07 6.11 -20.12
CA LEU A 213 -1.80 5.82 -20.82
C LEU A 213 -1.28 7.01 -21.62
N ARG A 214 -2.18 7.73 -22.31
CA ARG A 214 -1.81 8.96 -23.03
C ARG A 214 -1.34 10.06 -22.08
N SER A 215 -2.02 10.23 -20.94
CA SER A 215 -1.66 11.27 -19.96
C SER A 215 -0.31 11.06 -19.28
N VAL A 216 0.13 9.80 -19.14
CA VAL A 216 1.43 9.45 -18.53
C VAL A 216 2.54 9.21 -19.56
N GLY A 217 2.28 9.42 -20.85
CA GLY A 217 3.25 9.16 -21.92
C GLY A 217 3.56 7.67 -22.17
N GLY A 218 2.79 6.75 -21.58
CA GLY A 218 2.99 5.30 -21.70
C GLY A 218 2.32 4.66 -22.92
N SER A 219 1.77 5.44 -23.85
CA SER A 219 1.03 4.92 -25.01
C SER A 219 1.88 4.05 -25.93
N ASP A 220 3.17 4.33 -26.01
CA ASP A 220 4.07 3.66 -26.95
C ASP A 220 4.44 2.25 -26.49
N ASN A 221 4.56 2.04 -25.17
CA ASN A 221 4.90 0.76 -24.55
C ASN A 221 3.68 -0.10 -24.23
N ALA A 222 2.47 0.39 -24.48
CA ALA A 222 1.25 -0.33 -24.16
C ALA A 222 1.11 -1.64 -24.96
N SER A 223 0.66 -2.72 -24.32
CA SER A 223 0.42 -3.99 -25.03
C SER A 223 -0.88 -3.91 -25.84
N ALA A 224 -0.78 -3.79 -27.16
CA ALA A 224 -1.95 -3.76 -28.05
C ALA A 224 -2.82 -5.01 -27.87
N ARG A 225 -2.19 -6.19 -27.77
CA ARG A 225 -2.84 -7.48 -27.55
C ARG A 225 -3.81 -7.45 -26.37
N LYS A 226 -3.38 -6.98 -25.20
CA LYS A 226 -4.21 -6.96 -23.99
C LYS A 226 -5.48 -6.13 -24.17
N PHE A 227 -5.33 -4.96 -24.79
CA PHE A 227 -6.45 -4.06 -25.04
C PHE A 227 -7.41 -4.59 -26.11
N LEU A 228 -6.88 -5.17 -27.19
CA LEU A 228 -7.70 -5.77 -28.25
C LEU A 228 -8.45 -7.01 -27.76
N GLU A 229 -7.82 -7.83 -26.92
CA GLU A 229 -8.44 -8.97 -26.26
C GLU A 229 -9.60 -8.52 -25.36
N ALA A 230 -9.32 -7.56 -24.47
CA ALA A 230 -10.34 -7.00 -23.58
C ALA A 230 -11.49 -6.36 -24.37
N ALA A 231 -11.19 -5.62 -25.45
CA ALA A 231 -12.22 -5.02 -26.30
C ALA A 231 -13.07 -6.07 -27.02
N GLN A 232 -12.47 -7.13 -27.56
CA GLN A 232 -13.20 -8.22 -28.21
C GLN A 232 -14.17 -8.91 -27.22
N ASN A 233 -13.74 -9.11 -25.97
CA ASN A 233 -14.56 -9.74 -24.94
C ASN A 233 -15.77 -8.91 -24.50
N THR A 234 -15.82 -7.61 -24.83
CA THR A 234 -17.01 -6.78 -24.56
C THR A 234 -18.14 -6.97 -25.56
N GLU A 235 -17.87 -7.63 -26.70
CA GLU A 235 -18.81 -7.80 -27.82
C GLU A 235 -19.35 -6.46 -28.40
N ASP A 236 -18.72 -5.33 -28.06
CA ASP A 236 -19.04 -4.01 -28.61
C ASP A 236 -18.12 -3.71 -29.81
N ASN A 237 -18.69 -3.83 -31.00
CA ASN A 237 -17.98 -3.60 -32.26
C ASN A 237 -17.41 -2.17 -32.36
N LEU A 238 -18.12 -1.14 -31.89
CA LEU A 238 -17.65 0.25 -31.96
C LEU A 238 -16.49 0.49 -30.99
N LEU A 239 -16.56 -0.12 -29.80
CA LEU A 239 -15.47 -0.06 -28.84
C LEU A 239 -14.22 -0.78 -29.37
N PHE A 240 -14.38 -1.98 -29.94
CA PHE A 240 -13.30 -2.72 -30.59
C PHE A 240 -12.67 -1.92 -31.73
N PHE A 241 -13.49 -1.33 -32.61
CA PHE A 241 -13.02 -0.44 -33.68
C PHE A 241 -12.19 0.72 -33.14
N THR A 242 -12.68 1.40 -32.11
CA THR A 242 -11.99 2.56 -31.49
C THR A 242 -10.65 2.17 -30.89
N VAL A 243 -10.59 1.05 -30.16
CA VAL A 243 -9.36 0.54 -29.56
C VAL A 243 -8.36 0.11 -30.64
N PHE A 244 -8.84 -0.57 -31.69
CA PHE A 244 -8.01 -0.96 -32.83
C PHE A 244 -7.41 0.26 -33.54
N LYS A 245 -8.22 1.27 -33.84
CA LYS A 245 -7.78 2.53 -34.45
C LYS A 245 -6.78 3.29 -33.60
N PHE A 246 -6.93 3.28 -32.27
CA PHE A 246 -5.94 3.85 -31.38
C PHE A 246 -4.54 3.23 -31.59
N PHE A 247 -4.46 1.91 -31.72
CA PHE A 247 -3.17 1.22 -31.91
C PHE A 247 -2.65 1.32 -33.34
N GLU A 248 -3.50 1.36 -34.37
CA GLU A 248 -3.05 1.70 -35.73
C GLU A 248 -2.40 3.09 -35.77
N GLN A 249 -3.05 4.10 -35.16
CA GLN A 249 -2.49 5.47 -35.09
C GLN A 249 -1.17 5.50 -34.32
N ARG A 250 -1.05 4.72 -33.23
CA ARG A 250 0.21 4.56 -32.49
C ARG A 250 1.30 3.95 -33.38
N ASN A 251 0.99 2.87 -34.09
CA ASN A 251 1.94 2.18 -34.97
C ASN A 251 2.42 3.12 -36.08
N LEU A 252 1.49 3.85 -36.71
CA LEU A 252 1.80 4.85 -37.73
C LEU A 252 2.70 5.96 -37.19
N ARG A 253 2.43 6.46 -35.98
CA ARG A 253 3.28 7.48 -35.33
C ARG A 253 4.69 6.98 -35.03
N LEU A 254 4.83 5.72 -34.60
CA LEU A 254 6.12 5.15 -34.17
C LEU A 254 6.97 4.66 -35.34
N ARG A 255 6.35 4.10 -36.38
CA ARG A 255 7.05 3.38 -37.47
C ARG A 255 6.74 3.90 -38.86
N GLY A 256 5.73 4.76 -39.03
CA GLY A 256 5.21 5.13 -40.35
C GLY A 256 4.38 4.03 -41.02
N ASP A 257 4.08 2.94 -40.30
CA ASP A 257 3.28 1.81 -40.76
C ASP A 257 2.17 1.48 -39.76
N PHE A 258 0.94 1.27 -40.23
CA PHE A 258 -0.21 0.97 -39.38
C PHE A 258 -0.25 -0.49 -38.92
N HIS A 259 0.46 -1.39 -39.61
CA HIS A 259 0.45 -2.82 -39.30
C HIS A 259 1.04 -3.14 -37.91
N PHE A 260 0.46 -4.14 -37.25
CA PHE A 260 0.98 -4.70 -36.01
C PHE A 260 2.20 -5.57 -36.29
N MET A 261 3.21 -5.51 -35.42
CA MET A 261 4.35 -6.38 -35.55
C MET A 261 3.99 -7.84 -35.21
N PRO A 262 4.58 -8.84 -35.89
CA PRO A 262 4.34 -10.26 -35.56
C PRO A 262 4.66 -10.61 -34.11
N GLY A 263 5.62 -9.91 -33.48
CA GLY A 263 5.96 -10.09 -32.06
C GLY A 263 4.88 -9.60 -31.08
N GLU A 264 3.90 -8.80 -31.52
CA GLU A 264 2.77 -8.37 -30.67
C GLU A 264 1.64 -9.41 -30.64
N HIS A 265 1.69 -10.45 -31.49
CA HIS A 265 0.69 -11.53 -31.59
C HIS A 265 -0.76 -11.02 -31.77
N CYS A 266 -0.94 -10.03 -32.63
CA CYS A 266 -2.23 -9.38 -32.87
C CYS A 266 -2.96 -9.87 -34.14
N GLU A 267 -2.44 -10.89 -34.84
CA GLU A 267 -2.94 -11.35 -36.13
C GLU A 267 -4.39 -11.81 -36.07
N LYS A 268 -4.79 -12.45 -34.96
CA LYS A 268 -6.18 -12.87 -34.72
C LYS A 268 -7.14 -11.67 -34.70
N TYR A 269 -6.73 -10.56 -34.08
CA TYR A 269 -7.55 -9.36 -33.95
C TYR A 269 -7.62 -8.57 -35.26
N VAL A 270 -6.56 -8.59 -36.07
CA VAL A 270 -6.58 -8.01 -37.43
C VAL A 270 -7.60 -8.75 -38.30
N LYS A 271 -7.57 -10.08 -38.33
CA LYS A 271 -8.57 -10.89 -39.06
C LYS A 271 -9.99 -10.64 -38.57
N HIS A 272 -10.16 -10.49 -37.26
CA HIS A 272 -11.46 -10.17 -36.67
C HIS A 272 -11.94 -8.78 -37.12
N PHE A 273 -11.07 -7.78 -37.12
CA PHE A 273 -11.37 -6.45 -37.62
C PHE A 273 -11.79 -6.47 -39.09
N GLU A 274 -11.03 -7.15 -39.95
CA GLU A 274 -11.36 -7.33 -41.38
C GLU A 274 -12.74 -7.97 -41.58
N SER A 275 -13.08 -8.98 -40.76
CA SER A 275 -14.38 -9.65 -40.86
C SER A 275 -15.57 -8.76 -40.48
N LEU A 276 -15.35 -7.78 -39.60
CA LEU A 276 -16.41 -6.90 -39.09
C LEU A 276 -16.57 -5.62 -39.94
N PHE A 277 -15.45 -5.02 -40.37
CA PHE A 277 -15.43 -3.69 -40.98
C PHE A 277 -14.91 -3.68 -42.43
N GLY A 278 -14.43 -4.82 -42.94
CA GLY A 278 -13.83 -4.94 -44.26
C GLY A 278 -12.36 -4.53 -44.29
N TYR A 279 -11.66 -4.98 -45.33
CA TYR A 279 -10.24 -4.69 -45.54
C TYR A 279 -9.98 -3.20 -45.78
N ASP A 280 -10.89 -2.52 -46.49
CA ASP A 280 -10.75 -1.11 -46.84
C ASP A 280 -10.71 -0.20 -45.61
N ALA A 281 -11.26 -0.64 -44.48
CA ALA A 281 -11.24 0.09 -43.23
C ALA A 281 -9.86 0.09 -42.55
N LEU A 282 -8.91 -0.78 -42.95
CA LEU A 282 -7.55 -0.80 -42.40
C LEU A 282 -6.75 0.43 -42.85
N GLY A 283 -5.96 1.01 -41.94
CA GLY A 283 -5.11 2.16 -42.27
C GLY A 283 -5.84 3.47 -42.61
N GLN A 284 -7.18 3.47 -42.72
CA GLN A 284 -7.95 4.72 -42.83
C GLN A 284 -7.84 5.51 -41.52
N VAL A 285 -7.40 6.76 -41.64
CA VAL A 285 -7.35 7.69 -40.51
C VAL A 285 -8.77 8.18 -40.26
N ALA A 286 -9.31 7.86 -39.08
CA ALA A 286 -10.55 8.43 -38.57
C ALA A 286 -10.38 9.90 -38.19
#